data_AF-A0A923Y4P9-F1
#
_entry.id   AF-A0A923Y4P9-F1
#
_cell.length_a   1.000
_cell.length_b   1.000
_cell.length_c   1.000
_cell.angle_alpha   90.00
_cell.angle_beta   90.00
_cell.angle_gamma   90.00
#
_symmetry.space_group_name_H-M   'P 1'
#
loop_
_entity.id
_entity.type
_entity.pdbx_description
1 polymer ?
#
loop_
_entity_poly.entity_id
_entity_poly.type
_entity_poly.pdbx_seq_one_letter_code
_entity_poly.pdbx_strand_id
1 'polypeptide(L)'
;MKRLLFIGNSHLVAVKAAWQAAAPAGFDVEFFGTPQRAWVRMAMQPVNSFGLADEFKRQRQITEQANGKACVSLDDRDAIVIVGGFSAVEAMAELMADCDVPDLRETGAATLLSEPLFAKACAALADANLPDAGFHNRPPVILVPRPAPAETCLTSTNVGYRHWHRLSSVPAGIAEAFDI
;
A
#
# COMPACT_ATOMS: atom_id res chain seq x y z
N MET A 1 25.68 -0.51 0.17
CA MET A 1 24.53 0.30 0.64
C MET A 1 23.36 -0.05 -0.27
N LYS A 2 22.22 -0.48 0.28
CA LYS A 2 21.06 -0.89 -0.52
C LYS A 2 20.22 0.33 -0.92
N ARG A 3 19.84 0.44 -2.18
CA ARG A 3 19.07 1.55 -2.74
C ARG A 3 17.59 1.19 -2.78
N LEU A 4 16.79 1.84 -1.96
CA LEU A 4 15.35 1.62 -1.85
C LEU A 4 14.57 2.81 -2.41
N LEU A 5 13.51 2.52 -3.16
CA LEU A 5 12.57 3.52 -3.62
C LEU A 5 11.19 3.25 -3.01
N PHE A 6 10.70 4.17 -2.17
CA PHE A 6 9.35 4.09 -1.64
C PHE A 6 8.41 4.96 -2.46
N ILE A 7 7.33 4.37 -2.96
CA ILE A 7 6.32 5.02 -3.79
C ILE A 7 4.97 4.87 -3.08
N GLY A 8 4.15 5.91 -3.05
CA GLY A 8 2.83 5.76 -2.44
C GLY A 8 1.98 7.01 -2.40
N ASN A 9 0.88 6.93 -1.67
CA ASN A 9 -0.04 8.04 -1.45
C ASN A 9 0.22 8.75 -0.10
N SER A 10 -0.81 9.33 0.52
CA SER A 10 -0.70 9.99 1.83
C SER A 10 -0.13 9.08 2.93
N HIS A 11 -0.27 7.76 2.85
CA HIS A 11 0.29 6.83 3.85
C HIS A 11 1.82 6.75 3.79
N LEU A 12 2.43 7.07 2.64
CA LEU A 12 3.89 7.17 2.50
C LEU A 12 4.48 8.19 3.48
N VAL A 13 3.76 9.26 3.79
CA VAL A 13 4.23 10.30 4.72
C VAL A 13 4.45 9.73 6.12
N ALA A 14 3.55 8.86 6.59
CA ALA A 14 3.68 8.20 7.90
C ALA A 14 4.90 7.25 7.91
N VAL A 15 5.07 6.46 6.84
CA VAL A 15 6.23 5.57 6.69
C VAL A 15 7.52 6.36 6.64
N LYS A 16 7.57 7.48 5.91
CA LYS A 16 8.72 8.37 5.84
C LYS A 16 9.10 8.91 7.22
N ALA A 17 8.12 9.39 7.99
CA ALA A 17 8.36 9.90 9.34
C ALA A 17 8.91 8.81 10.26
N ALA A 18 8.34 7.60 10.22
CA ALA A 18 8.82 6.46 11.00
C ALA A 18 10.24 6.04 10.58
N TRP A 19 10.54 6.00 9.28
CA TRP A 19 11.86 5.66 8.75
C TRP A 19 12.92 6.68 9.20
N GLN A 20 12.61 7.97 9.12
CA GLN A 20 13.49 9.04 9.57
C GLN A 20 13.76 8.98 11.07
N ALA A 21 12.75 8.61 11.87
CA ALA A 21 12.93 8.42 13.32
C ALA A 21 13.78 7.19 13.66
N ALA A 22 13.60 6.08 12.94
CA ALA A 22 14.37 4.86 13.16
C ALA A 22 15.81 4.95 12.61
N ALA A 23 16.02 5.75 11.55
CA ALA A 23 17.28 6.00 10.88
C ALA A 23 18.13 4.72 10.64
N PRO A 24 17.57 3.66 10.01
CA PRO A 24 18.29 2.42 9.81
C PRO A 24 19.52 2.63 8.91
N ALA A 25 20.66 2.09 9.34
CA ALA A 25 21.91 2.18 8.59
C ALA A 25 21.94 1.21 7.39
N GLY A 26 22.79 1.52 6.40
CA GLY A 26 23.04 0.65 5.25
C GLY A 26 22.09 0.81 4.06
N PHE A 27 21.16 1.77 4.13
CA PHE A 27 20.18 2.06 3.09
C PHE A 27 20.33 3.49 2.54
N ASP A 28 20.22 3.62 1.21
CA ASP A 28 19.99 4.87 0.49
C ASP A 28 18.53 4.88 0.04
N VAL A 29 17.75 5.83 0.54
CA VAL A 29 16.28 5.77 0.45
C VAL A 29 15.73 7.02 -0.22
N GLU A 30 14.93 6.78 -1.25
CA GLU A 30 14.18 7.81 -1.93
C GLU A 30 12.67 7.64 -1.67
N PHE A 31 11.99 8.75 -1.40
CA PHE A 31 10.54 8.77 -1.20
C PHE A 31 9.88 9.54 -2.34
N PHE A 32 8.88 8.94 -2.98
CA PHE A 32 8.11 9.53 -4.06
C PHE A 32 6.61 9.39 -3.81
N GLY A 33 5.99 10.46 -3.33
CA GLY A 33 4.60 10.47 -2.87
C GLY A 33 3.68 11.31 -3.75
N THR A 34 2.45 10.87 -3.96
CA THR A 34 1.46 11.68 -4.68
C THR A 34 0.07 11.60 -4.03
N PRO A 35 -0.77 12.65 -4.08
CA PRO A 35 -2.13 12.57 -3.57
C PRO A 35 -2.95 11.49 -4.30
N GLN A 36 -3.95 10.89 -3.63
CA GLN A 36 -4.73 9.76 -4.15
C GLN A 36 -5.30 10.00 -5.56
N ARG A 37 -5.78 11.22 -5.88
CA ARG A 37 -6.32 11.55 -7.20
C ARG A 37 -5.29 11.51 -8.32
N ALA A 38 -4.02 11.76 -7.99
CA ALA A 38 -2.89 11.65 -8.90
C ALA A 38 -2.33 10.22 -8.92
N TRP A 39 -2.30 9.54 -7.76
CA TRP A 39 -1.89 8.13 -7.63
C TRP A 39 -2.57 7.22 -8.64
N VAL A 40 -3.90 7.29 -8.74
CA VAL A 40 -4.70 6.45 -9.66
C VAL A 40 -4.46 6.73 -11.15
N ARG A 41 -3.65 7.75 -11.48
CA ARG A 41 -3.27 8.12 -12.85
C ARG A 41 -1.79 7.90 -13.15
N MET A 42 -1.04 7.44 -12.16
CA MET A 42 0.36 7.13 -12.37
C MET A 42 0.47 5.85 -13.19
N ALA A 43 1.43 5.84 -14.10
CA ALA A 43 1.71 4.70 -14.95
C ALA A 43 3.21 4.64 -15.21
N MET A 44 3.65 3.49 -15.70
CA MET A 44 4.98 3.37 -16.27
C MET A 44 5.12 4.31 -17.46
N GLN A 45 6.15 5.15 -17.42
CA GLN A 45 6.53 6.07 -18.47
C GLN A 45 7.67 5.47 -19.31
N PRO A 46 7.96 6.02 -20.51
CA PRO A 46 9.15 5.67 -21.26
C PRO A 46 10.42 5.82 -20.39
N VAL A 47 11.44 5.00 -20.68
CA VAL A 47 12.75 5.04 -19.99
C VAL A 47 12.65 4.70 -18.49
N ASN A 48 12.05 3.55 -18.17
CA ASN A 48 12.06 2.95 -16.81
C ASN A 48 11.68 3.91 -15.67
N SER A 49 10.75 4.83 -15.92
CA SER A 49 10.29 5.77 -14.92
C SER A 49 8.82 5.55 -14.59
N PHE A 50 8.42 5.89 -13.36
CA PHE A 50 7.05 5.80 -12.89
C PHE A 50 6.58 7.19 -12.49
N GLY A 51 5.40 7.60 -12.96
CA GLY A 51 4.96 8.97 -12.79
C GLY A 51 3.69 9.31 -13.53
N LEU A 52 3.44 10.60 -13.68
CA LEU A 52 2.30 11.15 -14.42
C LEU A 52 2.72 11.55 -15.83
N ALA A 53 1.87 11.25 -16.81
CA ALA A 53 2.03 11.75 -18.18
C ALA A 53 1.72 13.26 -18.28
N ASP A 54 2.27 13.92 -19.32
CA ASP A 54 2.20 15.37 -19.54
C ASP A 54 0.77 15.93 -19.67
N GLU A 55 -0.17 15.11 -20.12
CA GLU A 55 -1.59 15.45 -20.23
C GLU A 55 -2.24 15.77 -18.87
N PHE A 56 -1.69 15.26 -17.76
CA PHE A 56 -2.20 15.50 -16.40
C PHE A 56 -1.55 16.71 -15.73
N LYS A 57 -1.50 17.86 -16.42
CA LYS A 57 -0.78 19.09 -15.99
C LYS A 57 -0.99 19.48 -14.53
N ARG A 58 -2.24 19.50 -14.05
CA ARG A 58 -2.55 19.90 -12.67
C ARG A 58 -1.99 18.89 -11.65
N GLN A 59 -2.17 17.61 -11.90
CA GLN A 59 -1.66 16.54 -11.03
C GLN A 59 -0.12 16.55 -11.04
N ARG A 60 0.50 16.72 -12.21
CA ARG A 60 1.95 16.85 -12.36
C ARG A 60 2.51 17.98 -11.51
N GLN A 61 1.93 19.18 -11.60
CA GLN A 61 2.34 20.33 -10.78
C GLN A 61 2.30 20.03 -9.29
N ILE A 62 1.24 19.35 -8.82
CA ILE A 62 1.10 18.97 -7.40
C ILE A 62 2.17 17.93 -7.01
N THR A 63 2.42 16.93 -7.85
CA THR A 63 3.46 15.91 -7.62
C THR A 63 4.86 16.51 -7.65
N GLU A 64 5.14 17.43 -8.57
CA GLU A 64 6.40 18.18 -8.66
C GLU A 64 6.62 19.07 -7.44
N GLN A 65 5.58 19.75 -6.95
CA GLN A 65 5.66 20.52 -5.70
C GLN A 65 6.01 19.65 -4.50
N ALA A 66 5.52 18.40 -4.45
CA ALA A 66 5.76 17.49 -3.33
C ALA A 66 7.15 16.80 -3.40
N ASN A 67 7.64 16.48 -4.60
CA ASN A 67 8.83 15.64 -4.78
C ASN A 67 10.00 16.31 -5.52
N GLY A 68 9.81 17.51 -6.06
CA GLY A 68 10.73 18.15 -7.00
C GLY A 68 10.68 17.58 -8.44
N LYS A 69 9.82 16.59 -8.68
CA LYS A 69 9.66 15.90 -9.98
C LYS A 69 8.30 15.22 -10.11
N ALA A 70 7.81 15.04 -11.33
CA ALA A 70 6.55 14.33 -11.62
C ALA A 70 6.74 12.83 -11.94
N CYS A 71 7.97 12.40 -12.18
CA CYS A 71 8.34 11.01 -12.43
C CYS A 71 9.57 10.63 -11.60
N VAL A 72 9.67 9.36 -11.23
CA VAL A 72 10.83 8.78 -10.56
C VAL A 72 11.42 7.67 -11.41
N SER A 73 12.76 7.63 -11.55
CA SER A 73 13.44 6.52 -12.21
C SER A 73 13.47 5.30 -11.29
N LEU A 74 13.14 4.15 -11.87
CA LEU A 74 13.21 2.83 -11.24
C LEU A 74 14.56 2.14 -11.45
N ASP A 75 15.50 2.77 -12.17
CA ASP A 75 16.81 2.21 -12.44
C ASP A 75 17.68 2.20 -11.18
N ASP A 76 18.61 1.24 -11.13
CA ASP A 76 19.58 1.04 -10.06
C ASP A 76 19.00 0.93 -8.64
N ARG A 77 17.78 0.41 -8.52
CA ARG A 77 17.15 0.12 -7.22
C ARG A 77 17.31 -1.35 -6.86
N ASP A 78 17.65 -1.61 -5.60
CA ASP A 78 17.67 -2.98 -5.07
C ASP A 78 16.25 -3.49 -4.77
N ALA A 79 15.34 -2.59 -4.39
CA ALA A 79 13.93 -2.89 -4.20
C ALA A 79 13.05 -1.64 -4.32
N ILE A 80 11.78 -1.86 -4.65
CA ILE A 80 10.75 -0.82 -4.72
C ILE A 80 9.68 -1.16 -3.69
N VAL A 81 9.30 -0.19 -2.85
CA VAL A 81 8.31 -0.36 -1.79
C VAL A 81 7.08 0.47 -2.13
N ILE A 82 5.94 -0.17 -2.38
CA ILE A 82 4.68 0.51 -2.72
C ILE A 82 3.82 0.59 -1.47
N VAL A 83 3.52 1.81 -1.01
CA VAL A 83 2.88 2.07 0.28
C VAL A 83 1.44 2.57 0.12
N GLY A 84 0.51 1.88 0.77
CA GLY A 84 -0.87 2.34 0.97
C GLY A 84 -1.74 2.29 -0.29
N GLY A 85 -1.30 1.55 -1.31
CA GLY A 85 -1.98 1.45 -2.60
C GLY A 85 -3.15 0.45 -2.63
N PHE A 86 -3.25 -0.45 -1.65
CA PHE A 86 -4.19 -1.57 -1.72
C PHE A 86 -4.67 -2.08 -0.35
N SER A 87 -5.86 -2.69 -0.36
CA SER A 87 -6.49 -3.36 0.79
C SER A 87 -6.37 -4.89 0.76
N ALA A 88 -5.53 -5.47 -0.10
CA ALA A 88 -5.38 -6.92 -0.26
C ALA A 88 -5.00 -7.69 1.02
N VAL A 89 -4.58 -6.99 2.09
CA VAL A 89 -4.49 -7.59 3.42
C VAL A 89 -5.83 -8.11 3.91
N GLU A 90 -6.95 -7.46 3.60
CA GLU A 90 -8.28 -7.91 3.99
C GLU A 90 -8.59 -9.25 3.30
N ALA A 91 -8.42 -9.33 1.99
CA ALA A 91 -8.61 -10.58 1.24
C ALA A 91 -7.68 -11.71 1.71
N MET A 92 -6.42 -11.39 2.04
CA MET A 92 -5.49 -12.38 2.58
C MET A 92 -5.87 -12.79 4.01
N ALA A 93 -6.29 -11.84 4.84
CA ALA A 93 -6.71 -12.08 6.21
C ALA A 93 -7.98 -12.92 6.26
N GLU A 94 -8.94 -12.68 5.36
CA GLU A 94 -10.14 -13.51 5.17
C GLU A 94 -9.74 -14.94 4.79
N LEU A 95 -8.89 -15.09 3.77
CA LEU A 95 -8.39 -16.41 3.36
C LEU A 95 -7.72 -17.17 4.53
N MET A 96 -6.89 -16.47 5.31
CA MET A 96 -6.20 -17.04 6.47
C MET A 96 -7.09 -17.20 7.70
N ALA A 97 -8.24 -16.53 7.78
CA ALA A 97 -9.20 -16.69 8.87
C ALA A 97 -9.98 -18.01 8.73
N ASP A 98 -10.26 -18.41 7.49
CA ASP A 98 -11.09 -19.57 7.18
C ASP A 98 -10.29 -20.83 6.83
N CYS A 99 -8.97 -20.69 6.59
CA CYS A 99 -8.09 -21.78 6.22
C CYS A 99 -6.86 -21.87 7.12
N ASP A 100 -6.45 -23.10 7.44
CA ASP A 100 -5.11 -23.39 7.96
C ASP A 100 -4.17 -23.67 6.79
N VAL A 101 -2.93 -23.18 6.91
CA VAL A 101 -1.84 -23.48 5.99
C VAL A 101 -0.78 -24.22 6.80
N PRO A 102 -0.62 -25.54 6.61
CA PRO A 102 0.35 -26.33 7.37
C PRO A 102 1.74 -25.69 7.38
N ASP A 103 2.42 -25.72 8.53
CA ASP A 103 3.75 -25.12 8.77
C ASP A 103 3.82 -23.58 8.70
N LEU A 104 2.72 -22.89 8.35
CA LEU A 104 2.63 -21.42 8.34
C LEU A 104 1.62 -20.89 9.37
N ARG A 105 0.45 -21.54 9.48
CA ARG A 105 -0.63 -21.18 10.39
C ARG A 105 -1.56 -22.36 10.63
N GLU A 106 -1.67 -22.77 11.89
CA GLU A 106 -2.54 -23.87 12.32
C GLU A 106 -3.38 -23.41 13.51
N THR A 107 -4.66 -23.16 13.27
CA THR A 107 -5.63 -22.62 14.22
C THR A 107 -6.79 -23.57 14.49
N GLY A 108 -6.88 -24.69 13.78
CA GLY A 108 -8.00 -25.63 13.81
C GLY A 108 -9.11 -25.29 12.81
N ALA A 109 -8.78 -24.55 11.74
CA ALA A 109 -9.75 -24.21 10.70
C ALA A 109 -10.23 -25.47 9.98
N ALA A 110 -11.50 -25.49 9.55
CA ALA A 110 -12.10 -26.65 8.88
C ALA A 110 -11.51 -26.91 7.48
N THR A 111 -10.94 -25.88 6.85
CA THR A 111 -10.35 -25.95 5.52
C THR A 111 -8.84 -25.91 5.62
N LEU A 112 -8.16 -26.78 4.87
CA LEU A 112 -6.71 -26.77 4.71
C LEU A 112 -6.33 -26.23 3.35
N LEU A 113 -5.35 -25.33 3.32
CA LEU A 113 -4.77 -24.77 2.12
C LEU A 113 -3.30 -25.22 2.03
N SER A 114 -2.91 -25.81 0.90
CA SER A 114 -1.51 -26.20 0.71
C SER A 114 -0.62 -24.96 0.53
N GLU A 115 0.63 -25.05 0.97
CA GLU A 115 1.62 -23.97 0.79
C GLU A 115 1.74 -23.52 -0.69
N PRO A 116 1.77 -24.41 -1.70
CA PRO A 116 1.81 -23.97 -3.10
C PRO A 116 0.56 -23.21 -3.56
N LEU A 117 -0.62 -23.56 -3.03
CA LEU A 117 -1.86 -22.86 -3.37
C LEU A 117 -1.93 -21.50 -2.66
N PHE A 118 -1.50 -21.44 -1.40
CA PHE A 118 -1.35 -20.18 -0.67
C PHE A 118 -0.38 -19.23 -1.37
N ALA A 119 0.79 -19.72 -1.77
CA ALA A 119 1.78 -18.94 -2.50
C ALA A 119 1.22 -18.37 -3.83
N LYS A 120 0.43 -19.17 -4.57
CA LYS A 120 -0.26 -18.71 -5.78
C LYS A 120 -1.32 -17.65 -5.49
N ALA A 121 -2.07 -17.79 -4.39
CA ALA A 121 -3.04 -16.77 -3.97
C ALA A 121 -2.33 -15.45 -3.61
N CYS A 122 -1.22 -15.52 -2.88
CA CYS A 122 -0.36 -14.37 -2.59
C CYS A 122 0.15 -13.68 -3.85
N ALA A 123 0.66 -14.47 -4.82
CA ALA A 123 1.15 -13.93 -6.09
C ALA A 123 0.03 -13.26 -6.89
N ALA A 124 -1.14 -13.91 -7.02
CA ALA A 124 -2.29 -13.35 -7.73
C ALA A 124 -2.79 -12.05 -7.08
N LEU A 125 -2.83 -11.99 -5.75
CA LEU A 125 -3.17 -10.78 -5.02
C LEU A 125 -2.10 -9.69 -5.21
N ALA A 126 -0.82 -10.03 -5.18
CA ALA A 126 0.24 -9.06 -5.45
C ALA A 126 0.11 -8.48 -6.87
N ASP A 127 -0.07 -9.35 -7.86
CA ASP A 127 -0.21 -8.98 -9.28
C ASP A 127 -1.42 -8.05 -9.50
N ALA A 128 -2.57 -8.37 -8.90
CA ALA A 128 -3.79 -7.56 -8.99
C ALA A 128 -3.65 -6.17 -8.34
N ASN A 129 -2.64 -5.97 -7.49
CA ASN A 129 -2.43 -4.74 -6.73
C ASN A 129 -1.17 -3.96 -7.15
N LEU A 130 -0.45 -4.43 -8.17
CA LEU A 130 0.57 -3.60 -8.81
C LEU A 130 -0.12 -2.41 -9.51
N PRO A 131 0.44 -1.19 -9.38
CA PRO A 131 -0.14 -0.01 -10.01
C PRO A 131 -0.03 -0.04 -11.53
N ASP A 132 0.90 -0.84 -12.08
CA ASP A 132 1.13 -0.98 -13.52
C ASP A 132 1.81 -2.34 -13.80
N ALA A 133 1.47 -3.00 -14.90
CA ALA A 133 2.05 -4.30 -15.27
C ALA A 133 3.57 -4.23 -15.53
N GLY A 134 4.11 -3.05 -15.83
CA GLY A 134 5.55 -2.85 -16.02
C GLY A 134 6.39 -3.05 -14.76
N PHE A 135 5.76 -3.30 -13.60
CA PHE A 135 6.44 -3.69 -12.35
C PHE A 135 6.84 -5.18 -12.28
N HIS A 136 6.24 -6.08 -13.07
CA HIS A 136 6.58 -7.51 -13.01
C HIS A 136 8.04 -7.82 -13.40
N ASN A 137 8.64 -6.98 -14.24
CA ASN A 137 10.01 -7.16 -14.76
C ASN A 137 11.03 -6.27 -14.02
N ARG A 138 10.76 -5.92 -12.76
CA ARG A 138 11.54 -4.95 -11.97
C ARG A 138 12.25 -5.63 -10.80
N PRO A 139 13.20 -4.92 -10.15
CA PRO A 139 13.71 -5.34 -8.85
C PRO A 139 12.56 -5.67 -7.88
N PRO A 140 12.80 -6.50 -6.86
CA PRO A 140 11.77 -6.93 -5.93
C PRO A 140 10.83 -5.80 -5.49
N VAL A 141 9.53 -5.98 -5.77
CA VAL A 141 8.48 -5.04 -5.40
C VAL A 141 7.86 -5.52 -4.09
N ILE A 142 7.98 -4.69 -3.06
CA ILE A 142 7.42 -4.91 -1.74
C ILE A 142 6.14 -4.10 -1.63
N LEU A 143 5.04 -4.81 -1.48
CA LEU A 143 3.73 -4.23 -1.32
C LEU A 143 3.46 -4.00 0.18
N VAL A 144 3.46 -2.74 0.62
CA VAL A 144 3.08 -2.34 1.98
C VAL A 144 1.62 -1.90 1.96
N PRO A 145 0.73 -2.71 2.58
CA PRO A 145 -0.70 -2.48 2.53
C PRO A 145 -1.08 -1.20 3.25
N ARG A 146 -2.31 -0.74 3.00
CA ARG A 146 -2.88 0.34 3.81
C ARG A 146 -2.92 -0.11 5.28
N PRO A 147 -2.41 0.69 6.23
CA PRO A 147 -2.54 0.35 7.64
C PRO A 147 -4.02 0.25 8.00
N ALA A 148 -4.36 -0.76 8.80
CA ALA A 148 -5.69 -0.87 9.38
C ALA A 148 -5.97 0.37 10.25
N PRO A 149 -7.20 0.90 10.25
CA PRO A 149 -7.63 1.89 11.21
C PRO A 149 -7.36 1.37 12.63
N ALA A 150 -6.71 2.18 13.46
CA ALA A 150 -6.49 1.84 14.87
C ALA A 150 -7.79 2.07 15.67
N GLU A 151 -7.96 1.40 16.82
CA GLU A 151 -9.09 1.65 17.73
C GLU A 151 -9.22 3.13 18.13
N THR A 152 -8.11 3.85 18.15
CA THR A 152 -8.07 5.30 18.40
C THR A 152 -8.82 6.12 17.34
N CYS A 153 -9.12 5.56 16.16
CA CYS A 153 -10.02 6.16 15.18
C CYS A 153 -11.45 6.32 15.70
N LEU A 154 -11.91 5.45 16.62
CA LEU A 154 -13.24 5.52 17.23
C LEU A 154 -13.41 6.77 18.11
N THR A 155 -12.30 7.33 18.60
CA THR A 155 -12.27 8.49 19.51
C THR A 155 -11.47 9.68 18.94
N SER A 156 -11.04 9.62 17.67
CA SER A 156 -10.22 10.64 17.02
C SER A 156 -10.98 11.96 16.80
N THR A 157 -10.46 13.10 17.25
CA THR A 157 -11.13 14.40 17.04
C THR A 157 -11.05 14.93 15.60
N ASN A 158 -10.33 14.24 14.71
CA ASN A 158 -10.17 14.64 13.32
C ASN A 158 -11.46 14.37 12.52
N VAL A 159 -11.99 15.40 11.87
CA VAL A 159 -13.23 15.37 11.06
C VAL A 159 -13.26 14.25 10.01
N GLY A 160 -12.10 13.87 9.49
CA GLY A 160 -11.94 12.78 8.54
C GLY A 160 -12.34 11.41 9.08
N TYR A 161 -12.44 11.25 10.40
CA TYR A 161 -12.82 9.99 11.06
C TYR A 161 -14.24 10.00 11.63
N ARG A 162 -15.09 11.01 11.30
CA ARG A 162 -16.45 11.11 11.85
C ARG A 162 -17.32 9.86 11.64
N HIS A 163 -17.12 9.12 10.55
CA HIS A 163 -17.82 7.86 10.28
C HIS A 163 -17.42 6.75 11.26
N TRP A 164 -16.18 6.76 11.78
CA TRP A 164 -15.74 5.82 12.82
C TRP A 164 -16.37 6.12 14.20
N HIS A 165 -16.73 7.38 14.48
CA HIS A 165 -17.53 7.69 15.67
C HIS A 165 -18.96 7.16 15.57
N ARG A 166 -19.52 7.10 14.35
CA ARG A 166 -20.84 6.50 14.16
C ARG A 166 -20.81 5.03 14.59
N LEU A 167 -19.74 4.30 14.24
CA LEU A 167 -19.54 2.92 14.67
C LEU A 167 -19.54 2.74 16.20
N SER A 168 -18.89 3.63 16.97
CA SER A 168 -18.93 3.54 18.44
C SER A 168 -20.28 3.92 19.04
N SER A 169 -21.16 4.58 18.29
CA SER A 169 -22.50 4.99 18.72
C SER A 169 -23.64 4.08 18.23
N VAL A 170 -23.35 3.07 17.40
CA VAL A 170 -24.34 2.16 16.79
C VAL A 170 -24.13 0.74 17.31
N PRO A 171 -24.95 0.27 18.28
CA PRO A 171 -24.77 -1.05 18.90
C PRO A 171 -24.93 -2.23 17.95
N ALA A 172 -25.64 -2.04 16.82
CA ALA A 172 -25.86 -3.07 15.80
C ALA A 172 -24.62 -3.36 14.95
N GLY A 173 -23.53 -2.58 15.09
CA GLY A 173 -22.25 -2.84 14.45
C GLY A 173 -22.08 -2.24 13.05
N ILE A 174 -21.15 -2.81 12.29
CA ILE A 174 -20.55 -2.24 11.06
C ILE A 174 -21.60 -1.96 9.96
N ALA A 175 -22.57 -2.87 9.75
CA ALA A 175 -23.56 -2.73 8.68
C ALA A 175 -24.41 -1.46 8.80
N GLU A 176 -24.90 -1.15 10.01
CA GLU A 176 -25.71 0.05 10.27
C GLU A 176 -24.86 1.33 10.44
N ALA A 177 -23.60 1.19 10.88
CA ALA A 177 -22.70 2.31 11.07
C ALA A 177 -22.22 2.94 9.74
N PHE A 178 -22.09 2.13 8.69
CA PHE A 178 -21.52 2.54 7.40
C PHE A 178 -22.48 2.47 6.22
N ASP A 179 -23.76 2.12 6.43
CA ASP A 179 -24.79 1.97 5.39
C ASP A 179 -24.31 1.05 4.23
N ILE A 180 -23.74 -0.11 4.58
CA ILE A 180 -23.21 -1.14 3.65
C ILE A 180 -24.22 -2.27 3.45
#